data_AF-A0A3P6SPL9-F1
#
_entry.id   AF-A0A3P6SPL9-F1
#
_cell.length_a   1.000
_cell.length_b   1.000
_cell.length_c   1.000
_cell.angle_alpha   90.00
_cell.angle_beta   90.00
_cell.angle_gamma   90.00
#
_symmetry.space_group_name_H-M   'P 1'
#
loop_
_entity.id
_entity.type
_entity.pdbx_description
1 polymer ?
#
loop_
_entity_poly.entity_id
_entity_poly.type
_entity_poly.pdbx_seq_one_letter_code
_entity_poly.pdbx_strand_id
1 'polypeptide(L)'
;LDDDGWQVYDPALFEESSNKHAIPAVESSDIGTISSAVFEELPPNIKAELDHFHKLEQARRLKAAAESEKKPNGKKRASKANAKGPASKKKLEDFFNK
;
A
#
# COMPACT_ATOMS: atom_id res chain seq x y z
N LEU A 1 36.75 31.71 5.18
CA LEU A 1 35.93 32.75 5.83
C LEU A 1 36.35 34.04 5.16
N ASP A 2 35.39 34.85 4.69
CA ASP A 2 35.73 36.17 4.13
C ASP A 2 36.16 37.12 5.25
N ASP A 3 36.51 38.35 4.88
CA ASP A 3 36.96 39.38 5.82
C ASP A 3 35.89 39.73 6.88
N ASP A 4 34.62 39.38 6.62
CA ASP A 4 33.47 39.55 7.51
C ASP A 4 33.17 38.28 8.34
N GLY A 5 33.99 37.23 8.23
CA GLY A 5 33.84 35.98 8.98
C GLY A 5 32.71 35.09 8.48
N TRP A 6 32.15 35.32 7.29
CA TRP A 6 31.18 34.45 6.66
C TRP A 6 31.85 33.30 5.93
N GLN A 7 31.19 32.15 5.96
CA GLN A 7 31.68 30.96 5.30
C GLN A 7 31.53 31.15 3.78
N VAL A 8 32.66 31.38 3.11
CA VAL A 8 32.71 31.50 1.64
C VAL A 8 32.25 30.19 1.04
N TYR A 9 31.25 30.26 0.17
CA TYR A 9 30.74 29.11 -0.55
C TYR A 9 31.81 28.55 -1.49
N ASP A 10 32.22 27.30 -1.26
CA ASP A 10 33.07 26.53 -2.17
C ASP A 10 32.23 25.43 -2.83
N PRO A 11 31.92 25.54 -4.14
CA PRO A 11 31.17 24.53 -4.87
C PRO A 11 31.84 23.13 -4.86
N ALA A 12 33.16 23.05 -4.73
CA ALA A 12 33.88 21.78 -4.76
C ALA A 12 33.61 20.92 -3.51
N LEU A 13 33.36 21.55 -2.36
CA LEU A 13 33.02 20.86 -1.10
C LEU A 13 31.64 20.19 -1.15
N PHE A 14 30.74 20.68 -2.01
CA PHE A 14 29.42 20.08 -2.20
C PHE A 14 29.51 18.71 -2.89
N GLU A 15 30.35 18.60 -3.92
CA GLU A 15 30.54 17.39 -4.73
C GLU A 15 31.32 16.28 -3.99
N GLU A 16 32.24 16.63 -3.10
CA GLU A 16 33.01 15.63 -2.34
C GLU A 16 32.18 14.92 -1.25
N SER A 17 31.17 15.61 -0.71
CA SER A 17 30.37 15.09 0.41
C SER A 17 29.25 14.13 -0.04
N SER A 18 28.75 14.30 -1.25
CA SER A 18 27.61 13.52 -1.77
C SER A 18 27.98 12.06 -2.06
N ASN A 19 29.25 11.75 -2.36
CA ASN A 19 29.67 10.37 -2.66
C ASN A 19 30.00 9.51 -1.43
N LYS A 20 30.30 10.11 -0.26
CA LYS A 20 30.70 9.34 0.94
C LYS A 20 29.57 9.11 1.94
N HIS A 21 28.50 9.92 1.87
CA HIS A 21 27.34 9.85 2.76
C HIS A 21 25.99 9.91 2.01
N ALA A 22 25.94 9.45 0.75
CA ALA A 22 24.67 9.25 0.09
C ALA A 22 23.83 8.22 0.88
N ILE A 23 22.68 8.67 1.40
CA ILE A 23 21.68 7.76 1.95
C ILE A 23 21.21 6.90 0.78
N PRO A 24 21.35 5.56 0.83
CA PRO A 24 20.88 4.70 -0.24
C PRO A 24 19.40 4.96 -0.50
N ALA A 25 19.01 5.06 -1.77
CA ALA A 25 17.60 5.13 -2.13
C ALA A 25 16.93 3.83 -1.65
N VAL A 26 16.09 3.95 -0.63
CA VAL A 26 15.32 2.82 -0.09
C VAL A 26 14.10 2.66 -0.98
N GLU A 27 14.02 1.54 -1.69
CA GLU A 27 12.85 1.22 -2.49
C GLU A 27 11.70 0.79 -1.58
N SER A 28 10.46 1.00 -2.03
CA SER A 28 9.27 0.57 -1.27
C SER A 28 9.25 -0.95 -0.99
N SER A 29 9.99 -1.75 -1.77
CA SER A 29 10.21 -3.19 -1.55
C SER A 29 11.18 -3.51 -0.41
N ASP A 30 12.06 -2.58 -0.04
CA ASP A 30 13.09 -2.78 0.96
C ASP A 30 12.55 -2.56 2.39
N ILE A 31 11.39 -1.89 2.48
CA ILE A 31 10.68 -1.61 3.73
C ILE A 31 9.63 -2.70 3.95
N GLY A 32 9.90 -3.60 4.90
CA GLY A 32 8.97 -4.66 5.29
C GLY A 32 7.73 -4.15 6.05
N THR A 33 6.86 -5.08 6.42
CA THR A 33 5.72 -4.78 7.32
C THR A 33 6.22 -4.32 8.69
N ILE A 34 5.55 -3.30 9.25
CA ILE A 34 5.80 -2.84 10.63
C ILE A 34 5.56 -4.03 11.58
N SER A 35 6.51 -4.29 12.49
CA SER A 35 6.37 -5.34 13.48
C SER A 35 5.27 -4.99 14.49
N SER A 36 4.59 -6.00 15.04
CA SER A 36 3.50 -5.76 16.01
C SER A 36 3.97 -5.01 17.26
N ALA A 37 5.18 -5.32 17.74
CA ALA A 37 5.77 -4.63 18.90
C ALA A 37 5.94 -3.13 18.65
N VAL A 38 6.51 -2.75 17.49
CA VAL A 38 6.69 -1.34 17.12
C VAL A 38 5.34 -0.67 16.87
N PHE A 39 4.40 -1.38 16.23
CA PHE A 39 3.07 -0.85 16.00
C PHE A 39 2.37 -0.49 17.32
N GLU A 40 2.49 -1.31 18.36
CA GLU A 40 1.84 -1.03 19.64
C GLU A 40 2.39 0.20 20.37
N GLU A 41 3.67 0.52 20.16
CA GLU A 41 4.33 1.71 20.72
C GLU A 41 3.92 3.00 20.00
N LEU A 42 3.29 2.91 18.82
CA LEU A 42 2.93 4.09 18.05
C LEU A 42 1.82 4.92 18.72
N PRO A 43 1.92 6.26 18.64
CA PRO A 43 0.84 7.15 19.02
C PRO A 43 -0.49 6.86 18.28
N PRO A 44 -1.65 7.13 18.92
CA PRO A 44 -2.97 6.78 18.37
C PRO A 44 -3.29 7.49 17.04
N ASN A 45 -2.80 8.71 16.83
CA ASN A 45 -2.94 9.43 15.56
C ASN A 45 -2.24 8.70 14.41
N ILE A 46 -1.02 8.20 14.66
CA ILE A 46 -0.25 7.46 13.65
C ILE A 46 -0.91 6.11 13.36
N LYS A 47 -1.39 5.40 14.39
CA LYS A 47 -2.16 4.15 14.22
C LYS A 47 -3.40 4.36 13.34
N ALA A 48 -4.15 5.45 13.56
CA ALA A 48 -5.34 5.77 12.76
C ALA A 48 -5.01 6.09 11.30
N GLU A 49 -3.90 6.77 11.03
CA GLU A 49 -3.43 7.02 9.66
C GLU A 49 -3.01 5.71 8.97
N LEU A 50 -2.31 4.82 9.67
CA LEU A 50 -1.96 3.50 9.13
C LEU A 50 -3.20 2.69 8.77
N ASP A 51 -4.24 2.70 9.60
CA ASP A 51 -5.52 2.06 9.28
C ASP A 51 -6.20 2.68 8.05
N HIS A 52 -6.10 4.00 7.89
CA HIS A 52 -6.62 4.69 6.71
C HIS A 52 -5.90 4.23 5.44
N PHE A 53 -4.56 4.13 5.47
CA PHE A 53 -3.79 3.61 4.34
C PHE A 53 -4.13 2.15 4.00
N HIS A 54 -4.35 1.30 5.00
CA HIS A 54 -4.79 -0.09 4.77
C HIS A 54 -6.13 -0.16 4.04
N LYS A 55 -7.09 0.70 4.41
CA LYS A 55 -8.39 0.80 3.72
C LYS A 55 -8.24 1.26 2.27
N LEU A 56 -7.38 2.25 2.02
CA LEU A 56 -7.09 2.73 0.67
C LEU A 56 -6.44 1.65 -0.20
N GLU A 57 -5.48 0.90 0.34
CA GLU A 57 -4.82 -0.18 -0.37
C GLU A 57 -5.79 -1.32 -0.71
N GLN A 58 -6.70 -1.67 0.21
CA GLN A 58 -7.78 -2.64 -0.09
C GLN A 58 -8.70 -2.14 -1.20
N ALA A 59 -9.11 -0.87 -1.17
CA ALA A 59 -9.94 -0.27 -2.21
C ALA A 59 -9.21 -0.27 -3.57
N ARG A 60 -7.91 0.06 -3.58
CA ARG A 60 -7.06 0.02 -4.78
C ARG A 60 -7.00 -1.40 -5.36
N ARG A 61 -6.80 -2.41 -4.52
CA ARG A 61 -6.76 -3.82 -4.94
C ARG A 61 -8.10 -4.29 -5.51
N LEU A 62 -9.22 -3.92 -4.88
CA LEU A 62 -10.56 -4.22 -5.38
C LEU A 62 -10.82 -3.55 -6.73
N LYS A 63 -10.41 -2.28 -6.88
CA LYS A 63 -10.53 -1.56 -8.15
C LYS A 63 -9.68 -2.22 -9.25
N ALA A 64 -8.43 -2.57 -8.96
CA ALA A 64 -7.55 -3.26 -9.91
C ALA A 64 -8.11 -4.63 -10.32
N ALA A 65 -8.66 -5.39 -9.37
CA ALA A 65 -9.34 -6.66 -9.65
C ALA A 65 -10.56 -6.47 -10.57
N ALA A 66 -11.45 -5.51 -10.26
CA ALA A 66 -12.62 -5.20 -11.07
C ALA A 66 -12.26 -4.69 -12.48
N GLU A 67 -11.16 -3.95 -12.61
CA GLU A 67 -10.67 -3.47 -13.91
C GLU A 67 -10.03 -4.59 -14.73
N SER A 68 -9.35 -5.55 -14.09
CA SER A 68 -8.80 -6.73 -14.76
C SER A 68 -9.88 -7.70 -15.28
N GLU A 69 -11.08 -7.73 -14.68
CA GLU A 69 -12.22 -8.54 -15.17
C GLU A 69 -12.84 -7.99 -16.46
N LYS A 70 -12.54 -6.75 -16.86
CA LYS A 70 -12.99 -6.18 -18.16
C LYS A 70 -12.15 -6.63 -19.36
N LYS A 71 -11.05 -7.38 -19.17
CA LYS A 71 -10.40 -8.08 -20.29
C LYS A 71 -11.22 -9.33 -20.63
N PRO A 72 -11.53 -9.61 -21.91
CA PRO A 72 -12.35 -10.76 -22.26
C PRO A 72 -11.52 -12.02 -21.98
N ASN A 73 -11.72 -12.62 -20.81
CA ASN A 73 -11.08 -13.88 -20.47
C ASN A 73 -11.78 -15.00 -21.24
N GLY A 74 -11.40 -15.14 -22.52
CA GLY A 74 -11.63 -16.33 -23.32
C GLY A 74 -10.85 -17.51 -22.74
N LYS A 75 -11.39 -18.17 -21.71
CA LYS A 75 -10.94 -19.49 -21.30
C LYS A 75 -12.17 -20.40 -21.16
N LYS A 76 -12.18 -21.42 -22.01
CA LYS A 76 -13.27 -22.39 -22.22
C LYS A 76 -13.79 -22.93 -20.90
N ARG A 77 -15.11 -22.85 -20.71
CA ARG A 77 -15.86 -23.53 -19.63
C ARG A 77 -15.58 -25.03 -19.72
N ALA A 78 -14.95 -25.59 -18.69
CA ALA A 78 -14.96 -27.04 -18.48
C ALA A 78 -16.37 -27.47 -18.05
N SER A 79 -16.93 -28.43 -18.78
CA SER A 79 -18.22 -29.05 -18.50
C SER A 79 -18.19 -29.89 -17.22
N LYS A 80 -19.14 -29.59 -16.30
CA LYS A 80 -19.70 -30.43 -15.21
C LYS A 80 -18.75 -31.37 -14.46
N ALA A 81 -18.59 -31.14 -13.14
CA ALA A 81 -18.93 -32.14 -12.11
C ALA A 81 -18.81 -31.56 -10.70
N ASN A 82 -19.92 -31.63 -9.96
CA ASN A 82 -20.05 -31.76 -8.50
C ASN A 82 -19.33 -30.73 -7.59
N ALA A 83 -20.07 -29.69 -7.19
CA ALA A 83 -19.75 -28.90 -5.99
C ALA A 83 -21.02 -28.72 -5.15
N LYS A 84 -20.98 -29.20 -3.90
CA LYS A 84 -21.86 -28.74 -2.81
C LYS A 84 -21.61 -27.23 -2.66
N GLY A 85 -22.42 -26.44 -3.36
CA GLY A 85 -22.38 -24.98 -3.27
C GLY A 85 -22.86 -24.49 -1.91
N PRO A 86 -22.50 -23.25 -1.52
CA PRO A 86 -22.99 -22.64 -0.29
C PRO A 86 -24.50 -22.38 -0.39
N ALA A 87 -25.16 -22.41 0.77
CA ALA A 87 -26.61 -22.46 0.92
C ALA A 87 -27.35 -21.42 0.06
N SER A 88 -28.44 -21.87 -0.57
CA SER A 88 -29.35 -21.05 -1.36
C SER A 88 -29.86 -19.86 -0.54
N LYS A 89 -29.78 -18.68 -1.16
CA LYS A 89 -30.25 -17.39 -0.66
C LYS A 89 -31.68 -17.54 -0.14
N LYS A 90 -31.88 -17.40 1.17
CA LYS A 90 -33.21 -17.20 1.76
C LYS A 90 -33.78 -15.90 1.15
N LYS A 91 -35.05 -15.96 0.75
CA LYS A 91 -35.74 -14.94 -0.02
C LYS A 91 -35.72 -13.60 0.72
N LEU A 92 -35.11 -12.60 0.08
CA LEU A 92 -34.98 -11.24 0.59
C LEU A 92 -36.36 -10.56 0.71
N GLU A 93 -37.37 -11.11 0.03
CA GLU A 93 -38.75 -10.65 0.05
C GLU A 93 -39.42 -10.73 1.44
N ASP A 94 -38.98 -11.64 2.33
CA ASP A 94 -39.58 -11.79 3.66
C ASP A 94 -39.15 -10.67 4.65
N PHE A 95 -38.11 -9.89 4.31
CA PHE A 95 -37.61 -8.80 5.16
C PHE A 95 -38.42 -7.50 5.03
N PHE A 96 -39.18 -7.33 3.94
CA PHE A 96 -39.88 -6.08 3.65
C PHE A 96 -41.39 -6.13 3.91
N ASN A 97 -41.95 -7.31 4.19
CA ASN A 97 -43.37 -7.49 4.48
C ASN A 97 -43.64 -7.56 5.99
N LYS A 98 -43.19 -6.55 6.75
CA LYS A 98 -43.52 -6.40 8.17
C LYS A 98 -44.75 -5.52 8.37
#